data_AF-A0A1V6X5I4-F1
#
_entry.id   AF-A0A1V6X5I4-F1
#
_cell.length_a   1.000
_cell.length_b   1.000
_cell.length_c   1.000
_cell.angle_alpha   90.00
_cell.angle_beta   90.00
_cell.angle_gamma   90.00
#
_symmetry.space_group_name_H-M   'P 1'
#
loop_
_entity.id
_entity.type
_entity.pdbx_description
1 polymer ?
#
loop_
_entity_poly.entity_id
_entity_poly.type
_entity_poly.pdbx_seq_one_letter_code
_entity_poly.pdbx_strand_id
1 'polypeptide(L)'
;MVTWCTWTYWEYGWQPIIDLESSVGSKDEYPTINIQSPPSALTYVLTYPFNRKSKLALKRERPNIRSMGSATLIKDLEIDPKRVGRPRLDPYQRLLGRFYEQLFLLNALGQTRDNHTTSSWELDATRARRRRFLQNLCYICEFKKGGSACTAIGLEELDTCYNFCVASNNETDKIATFLQNVLNVLRATAPQAGTNDTCRESKFFQLCIGFAAERIEQESKCLRRNVKDCLSKLNRQNAVSGSQLIKWLQTAIGFDDHYGLCKFAHDDRHSDHMNEILSRGLEDERRTGPTSRRSSFVLVQHYIGRLAHHIRAIKELLRDTQYLSHVLDNYAVCKIYAPSAVPPPIRDSHTNLRGILNRMFKNNDSERKMLEGGLLHLDKVVGIFKDFLRPYDGSLLDVHAEVQVLEYFYKMQKSFAGDDRFIACTRVMVSSSHRKIWTKWSPPHVQRFDNENPAARQQKDILTKMTQDLREQVITHVLQRLPSNRWHPDSITNITDVRQFGISSDSLEVSGAETPKTPPSTYSRIHQSRSNSPPDTDLSDNLDAETEFDEDSGSQNGGVPLFDST
;
A
#
# COMPACT_ATOMS: atom_id res chain seq x y z
N MET A 1 1.10 2.82 6.87
CA MET A 1 1.21 2.34 5.48
C MET A 1 1.03 3.46 4.47
N VAL A 2 2.02 4.34 4.43
CA VAL A 2 2.15 5.40 3.44
C VAL A 2 2.43 4.77 2.07
N THR A 3 1.99 5.43 0.99
CA THR A 3 2.55 5.14 -0.34
C THR A 3 4.05 5.40 -0.32
N TRP A 4 4.82 4.79 -1.22
CA TRP A 4 6.25 5.13 -1.30
C TRP A 4 6.43 6.65 -1.52
N CYS A 5 5.62 7.24 -2.41
CA CYS A 5 5.69 8.67 -2.75
C CYS A 5 5.49 9.60 -1.54
N THR A 6 4.44 9.37 -0.75
CA THR A 6 4.15 10.25 0.39
C THR A 6 5.22 10.11 1.49
N TRP A 7 5.78 8.92 1.71
CA TRP A 7 6.83 8.72 2.72
C TRP A 7 8.10 9.48 2.34
N THR A 8 8.53 9.34 1.09
CA THR A 8 9.68 10.06 0.56
C THR A 8 9.45 11.57 0.54
N TYR A 9 8.20 12.02 0.25
CA TYR A 9 7.83 13.43 0.36
C TYR A 9 7.99 13.96 1.79
N TRP A 10 7.58 13.18 2.79
CA TRP A 10 7.75 13.51 4.20
C TRP A 10 9.22 13.62 4.58
N GLU A 11 10.03 12.58 4.27
CA GLU A 11 11.45 12.54 4.65
C GLU A 11 12.22 13.75 4.10
N TYR A 12 11.95 14.13 2.86
CA TYR A 12 12.66 15.24 2.23
C TYR A 12 12.04 16.61 2.53
N GLY A 13 10.75 16.68 2.87
CA GLY A 13 10.08 17.94 3.18
C GLY A 13 10.41 18.51 4.55
N TRP A 14 10.91 17.69 5.48
CA TRP A 14 11.16 18.05 6.88
C TRP A 14 12.62 17.95 7.34
N GLN A 15 13.57 17.68 6.43
CA GLN A 15 14.97 17.95 6.72
C GLN A 15 15.12 19.47 6.92
N PRO A 16 15.63 19.96 8.07
CA PRO A 16 16.01 21.35 8.15
C PRO A 16 17.05 21.58 7.06
N ILE A 17 16.87 22.64 6.26
CA ILE A 17 17.95 23.18 5.42
C ILE A 17 18.97 23.77 6.41
N ILE A 18 19.76 22.89 7.03
CA ILE A 18 21.03 23.27 7.63
C ILE A 18 21.98 23.27 6.45
N ASP A 19 22.15 24.44 5.85
CA ASP A 19 23.36 24.84 5.13
C ASP A 19 23.12 26.25 4.60
N LEU A 20 23.39 27.24 5.45
CA LEU A 20 23.77 28.62 5.11
C LEU A 20 23.88 29.40 6.44
N GLU A 21 24.90 29.09 7.26
CA GLU A 21 25.54 30.00 8.24
C GLU A 21 26.52 29.25 9.17
N SER A 22 27.48 28.49 8.61
CA SER A 22 28.64 28.02 9.39
C SER A 22 29.78 27.47 8.51
N SER A 23 30.39 28.31 7.67
CA SER A 23 31.74 28.01 7.16
C SER A 23 32.38 29.26 6.55
N VAL A 24 32.85 30.15 7.43
CA VAL A 24 33.97 31.06 7.13
C VAL A 24 35.15 30.53 7.96
N GLY A 25 36.21 30.12 7.26
CA GLY A 25 37.46 29.58 7.83
C GLY A 25 37.44 28.05 7.96
N SER A 26 38.44 27.26 7.58
CA SER A 26 39.84 27.48 7.26
C SER A 26 40.29 26.35 6.32
N LYS A 27 41.29 26.64 5.48
CA LYS A 27 42.07 25.65 4.73
C LYS A 27 42.74 24.64 5.69
N ASP A 28 42.76 23.36 5.30
CA ASP A 28 43.95 22.54 5.02
C ASP A 28 43.70 21.03 5.22
N GLU A 29 44.34 20.25 4.33
CA GLU A 29 44.71 18.83 4.40
C GLU A 29 43.65 17.70 4.34
N TYR A 30 43.70 16.94 3.23
CA TYR A 30 43.13 15.58 3.10
C TYR A 30 44.27 14.53 3.14
N PRO A 31 44.09 13.39 3.82
CA PRO A 31 44.86 12.18 3.54
C PRO A 31 44.08 11.22 2.63
N THR A 32 44.77 10.74 1.60
CA THR A 32 44.35 9.77 0.60
C THR A 32 44.29 8.36 1.22
N ILE A 33 43.16 7.64 1.06
CA ILE A 33 43.09 6.20 1.36
C ILE A 33 42.90 5.43 0.06
N ASN A 34 43.86 4.53 -0.17
CA ASN A 34 44.04 3.66 -1.31
C ASN A 34 43.22 2.38 -1.12
N ILE A 35 42.33 2.03 -2.05
CA ILE A 35 41.60 0.74 -2.02
C ILE A 35 42.01 -0.08 -3.25
N GLN A 36 42.69 -1.17 -2.97
CA GLN A 36 43.10 -2.24 -3.89
C GLN A 36 41.90 -2.96 -4.49
N SER A 37 41.94 -3.18 -5.81
CA SER A 37 41.08 -4.11 -6.53
C SER A 37 41.56 -5.57 -6.38
N PRO A 38 40.66 -6.55 -6.46
CA PRO A 38 41.01 -7.89 -6.95
C PRO A 38 39.98 -8.39 -8.01
N PRO A 39 40.18 -9.54 -8.70
CA PRO A 39 40.53 -9.55 -10.11
C PRO A 39 39.42 -10.11 -11.01
N SER A 40 39.64 -9.89 -12.31
CA SER A 40 38.83 -10.32 -13.45
C SER A 40 38.87 -11.82 -13.76
N ALA A 41 37.74 -12.25 -14.32
CA ALA A 41 37.54 -13.27 -15.36
C ALA A 41 37.42 -14.76 -14.95
N LEU A 42 36.27 -15.34 -15.30
CA LEU A 42 36.23 -16.55 -16.12
C LEU A 42 35.07 -16.48 -17.13
N THR A 43 35.44 -16.77 -18.37
CA THR A 43 34.72 -16.61 -19.62
C THR A 43 33.98 -17.90 -19.95
N TYR A 44 32.70 -17.85 -20.31
CA TYR A 44 32.06 -18.92 -21.09
C TYR A 44 31.41 -18.34 -22.34
N VAL A 45 32.07 -18.59 -23.47
CA VAL A 45 31.58 -18.35 -24.82
C VAL A 45 30.73 -19.55 -25.22
N LEU A 46 29.45 -19.31 -25.53
CA LEU A 46 28.64 -20.25 -26.31
C LEU A 46 28.15 -19.53 -27.57
N THR A 47 28.88 -19.73 -28.65
CA THR A 47 28.50 -19.41 -30.03
C THR A 47 27.74 -20.58 -30.65
N TYR A 48 26.57 -20.34 -31.26
CA TYR A 48 26.00 -21.16 -32.34
C TYR A 48 24.91 -20.36 -33.10
N PRO A 49 24.58 -20.69 -34.36
CA PRO A 49 24.82 -19.79 -35.46
C PRO A 49 23.54 -19.24 -36.14
N PHE A 50 23.77 -18.14 -36.84
CA PHE A 50 22.93 -17.53 -37.85
C PHE A 50 22.61 -18.53 -38.98
N ASN A 51 21.34 -18.67 -39.37
CA ASN A 51 20.99 -19.18 -40.69
C ASN A 51 19.89 -18.32 -41.35
N ARG A 52 20.04 -18.13 -42.66
CA ARG A 52 19.45 -17.05 -43.46
C ARG A 52 18.52 -17.64 -44.52
N LYS A 53 17.44 -16.89 -44.80
CA LYS A 53 16.57 -16.90 -46.00
C LYS A 53 15.36 -17.85 -46.00
N SER A 54 14.18 -17.23 -46.08
CA SER A 54 13.28 -17.41 -47.23
C SER A 54 12.36 -16.18 -47.38
N LYS A 55 12.31 -15.66 -48.62
CA LYS A 55 11.34 -14.68 -49.10
C LYS A 55 10.10 -15.45 -49.54
N LEU A 56 8.90 -14.96 -49.21
CA LEU A 56 7.73 -15.14 -50.07
C LEU A 56 6.78 -13.97 -49.87
N ALA A 57 6.44 -13.34 -50.99
CA ALA A 57 5.49 -12.25 -51.11
C ALA A 57 4.08 -12.82 -51.19
N LEU A 58 3.13 -12.21 -50.48
CA LEU A 58 1.72 -12.29 -50.85
C LEU A 58 1.06 -10.91 -50.76
N LYS A 59 0.14 -10.73 -51.70
CA LYS A 59 -0.37 -9.50 -52.27
C LYS A 59 -1.71 -9.14 -51.61
N ARG A 60 -1.91 -7.83 -51.38
CA ARG A 60 -3.15 -7.06 -51.17
C ARG A 60 -4.48 -7.83 -51.02
N GLU A 61 -5.26 -7.41 -50.03
CA GLU A 61 -6.61 -6.85 -50.25
C GLU A 61 -7.05 -5.96 -49.07
N ARG A 62 -7.72 -4.85 -49.38
CA ARG A 62 -8.37 -3.92 -48.43
C ARG A 62 -9.88 -4.17 -48.51
N PRO A 63 -10.63 -4.01 -47.41
CA PRO A 63 -11.97 -3.45 -47.49
C PRO A 63 -12.05 -2.08 -46.82
N ASN A 64 -12.88 -1.25 -47.42
CA ASN A 64 -13.16 0.13 -47.11
C ASN A 64 -14.45 0.17 -46.30
N ILE A 65 -14.43 0.61 -45.04
CA ILE A 65 -15.64 0.93 -44.28
C ILE A 65 -15.42 2.27 -43.57
N ARG A 66 -16.23 3.26 -43.96
CA ARG A 66 -16.45 4.51 -43.22
C ARG A 66 -17.51 4.26 -42.16
N SER A 67 -17.24 4.59 -40.89
CA SER A 67 -18.16 5.34 -40.00
C SER A 67 -17.49 5.63 -38.65
N MET A 68 -17.91 6.74 -38.03
CA MET A 68 -17.32 7.44 -36.89
C MET A 68 -17.57 6.78 -35.52
N GLY A 69 -16.63 6.98 -34.57
CA GLY A 69 -16.89 6.80 -33.13
C GLY A 69 -15.66 6.41 -32.29
N SER A 70 -15.03 7.40 -31.66
CA SER A 70 -14.13 7.35 -30.49
C SER A 70 -13.57 5.99 -30.02
N ALA A 71 -12.37 5.63 -30.50
CA ALA A 71 -11.47 4.72 -29.79
C ALA A 71 -10.04 5.25 -29.98
N THR A 72 -9.50 5.93 -28.97
CA THR A 72 -8.07 6.28 -28.94
C THR A 72 -7.31 4.97 -28.79
N LEU A 73 -6.90 4.38 -29.91
CA LEU A 73 -5.95 3.27 -29.97
C LEU A 73 -4.73 3.68 -29.13
N ILE A 74 -4.55 3.07 -27.95
CA ILE A 74 -3.35 3.20 -27.14
C ILE A 74 -2.20 2.70 -28.02
N LYS A 75 -1.50 3.62 -28.67
CA LYS A 75 -0.28 3.33 -29.41
C LYS A 75 0.79 2.97 -28.40
N ASP A 76 1.48 1.86 -28.62
CA ASP A 76 2.65 1.45 -27.84
C ASP A 76 3.63 2.60 -27.67
N LEU A 77 4.39 2.58 -26.57
CA LEU A 77 5.42 3.60 -26.32
C LEU A 77 6.40 3.63 -27.48
N GLU A 78 6.53 4.80 -28.10
CA GLU A 78 7.41 4.94 -29.24
C GLU A 78 8.87 4.83 -28.77
N ILE A 79 9.69 4.09 -29.51
CA ILE A 79 11.13 4.00 -29.25
C ILE A 79 11.78 5.35 -29.55
N ASP A 80 11.39 5.92 -30.70
CA ASP A 80 11.90 7.19 -31.21
C ASP A 80 10.89 8.32 -31.09
N PRO A 81 11.36 9.57 -30.96
CA PRO A 81 10.48 10.74 -30.94
C PRO A 81 9.68 10.84 -32.24
N LYS A 82 8.34 10.74 -32.16
CA LYS A 82 7.46 11.32 -33.18
C LYS A 82 6.84 12.61 -32.63
N ARG A 83 6.31 13.45 -33.53
CA ARG A 83 5.59 14.66 -33.13
C ARG A 83 4.29 14.26 -32.43
N VAL A 84 4.35 14.16 -31.10
CA VAL A 84 3.22 14.03 -30.19
C VAL A 84 3.20 15.28 -29.32
N GLY A 85 2.14 16.09 -29.38
CA GLY A 85 2.00 17.28 -28.53
C GLY A 85 3.06 18.37 -28.74
N ARG A 86 2.99 19.42 -27.92
CA ARG A 86 4.01 20.49 -27.85
C ARG A 86 5.05 20.15 -26.78
N PRO A 87 6.36 20.42 -27.00
CA PRO A 87 7.37 20.20 -25.98
C PRO A 87 7.09 20.98 -24.69
N ARG A 88 7.32 20.35 -23.52
CA ARG A 88 7.25 21.00 -22.22
C ARG A 88 8.43 21.98 -22.04
N LEU A 89 8.18 23.28 -22.21
CA LEU A 89 9.19 24.33 -22.03
C LEU A 89 9.22 24.89 -20.60
N ASP A 90 8.07 24.88 -19.92
CA ASP A 90 7.94 25.36 -18.55
C ASP A 90 8.78 24.51 -17.57
N PRO A 91 9.63 25.12 -16.71
CA PRO A 91 10.48 24.39 -15.78
C PRO A 91 9.72 23.48 -14.81
N TYR A 92 8.53 23.90 -14.36
CA TYR A 92 7.73 23.13 -13.42
C TYR A 92 7.12 21.90 -14.10
N GLN A 93 6.55 22.07 -15.29
CA GLN A 93 6.02 20.97 -16.12
C GLN A 93 7.12 19.98 -16.50
N ARG A 94 8.35 20.43 -16.72
CA ARG A 94 9.50 19.53 -16.97
C ARG A 94 9.87 18.73 -15.74
N LEU A 95 9.84 19.33 -14.55
CA LEU A 95 10.10 18.63 -13.28
C LEU A 95 9.03 17.57 -13.01
N LEU A 96 7.75 17.95 -13.05
CA LEU A 96 6.63 17.03 -12.87
C LEU A 96 6.65 15.91 -13.91
N GLY A 97 6.94 16.27 -15.17
CA GLY A 97 7.10 15.32 -16.25
C GLY A 97 8.12 14.22 -15.97
N ARG A 98 9.30 14.60 -15.47
CA ARG A 98 10.35 13.64 -15.10
C ARG A 98 9.91 12.74 -13.95
N PHE A 99 9.29 13.32 -12.92
CA PHE A 99 8.77 12.59 -11.78
C PHE A 99 7.75 11.53 -12.20
N TYR A 100 6.70 11.94 -12.94
CA TYR A 100 5.64 11.03 -13.38
C TYR A 100 6.11 9.97 -14.37
N GLU A 101 7.08 10.27 -15.23
CA GLU A 101 7.68 9.27 -16.11
C GLU A 101 8.32 8.12 -15.30
N GLN A 102 9.10 8.43 -14.26
CA GLN A 102 9.69 7.38 -13.42
C GLN A 102 8.64 6.65 -12.60
N LEU A 103 7.65 7.37 -12.06
CA LEU A 103 6.57 6.80 -11.27
C LEU A 103 5.74 5.79 -12.07
N PHE A 104 5.34 6.16 -13.28
CA PHE A 104 4.51 5.31 -14.14
C PHE A 104 5.30 4.14 -14.69
N LEU A 105 6.59 4.34 -15.02
CA LEU A 105 7.44 3.25 -15.49
C LEU A 105 7.67 2.23 -14.38
N LEU A 106 7.93 2.69 -13.16
CA LEU A 106 8.07 1.80 -12.01
C LEU A 106 6.77 1.04 -11.71
N ASN A 107 5.61 1.69 -11.82
CA ASN A 107 4.32 1.03 -11.66
C ASN A 107 4.08 -0.05 -12.73
N ALA A 108 4.46 0.22 -13.99
CA ALA A 108 4.34 -0.74 -15.08
C ALA A 108 5.24 -1.98 -14.91
N LEU A 109 6.36 -1.85 -14.19
CA LEU A 109 7.20 -2.98 -13.78
C LEU A 109 6.63 -3.79 -12.60
N GLY A 110 5.57 -3.27 -11.96
CA GLY A 110 4.88 -3.91 -10.85
C GLY A 110 4.56 -2.91 -9.74
N GLN A 111 3.28 -2.85 -9.38
CA GLN A 111 2.77 -1.93 -8.37
C GLN A 111 3.37 -2.18 -6.98
N THR A 112 3.56 -3.45 -6.59
CA THR A 112 4.07 -3.83 -5.27
C THR A 112 5.59 -3.93 -5.31
N ARG A 113 6.27 -3.16 -4.46
CA ARG A 113 7.73 -2.98 -4.46
C ARG A 113 8.45 -3.84 -3.44
N ASP A 114 7.77 -4.17 -2.34
CA ASP A 114 8.29 -5.00 -1.25
C ASP A 114 7.12 -5.36 -0.32
N ASN A 115 7.37 -6.16 0.72
CA ASN A 115 6.43 -6.37 1.81
C ASN A 115 6.21 -5.11 2.64
N HIS A 116 5.17 -5.10 3.46
CA HIS A 116 4.93 -4.04 4.42
C HIS A 116 6.18 -3.75 5.26
N THR A 117 6.42 -2.47 5.53
CA THR A 117 7.42 -2.03 6.50
C THR A 117 6.71 -1.62 7.78
N THR A 118 7.19 -2.11 8.91
CA THR A 118 6.77 -1.68 10.25
C THR A 118 7.81 -0.71 10.81
N SER A 119 7.37 0.19 11.69
CA SER A 119 8.31 1.10 12.35
C SER A 119 8.85 0.51 13.63
N SER A 120 10.17 0.54 13.78
CA SER A 120 10.89 0.00 14.94
C SER A 120 11.32 1.09 15.94
N TRP A 121 10.57 2.18 16.09
CA TRP A 121 10.95 3.22 17.04
C TRP A 121 10.64 2.76 18.47
N GLU A 122 11.66 2.77 19.33
CA GLU A 122 11.46 2.75 20.77
C GLU A 122 10.79 4.06 21.16
N LEU A 123 9.48 3.98 21.40
CA LEU A 123 8.68 5.09 21.88
C LEU A 123 8.46 4.93 23.37
N ASP A 124 8.56 6.03 24.11
CA ASP A 124 8.04 6.05 25.47
C ASP A 124 6.53 5.72 25.46
N ALA A 125 6.04 5.22 26.59
CA ALA A 125 4.67 4.74 26.71
C ALA A 125 3.62 5.83 26.42
N THR A 126 3.94 7.10 26.67
CA THR A 126 3.03 8.23 26.45
C THR A 126 2.89 8.53 24.96
N ARG A 127 4.01 8.64 24.23
CA ARG A 127 4.02 8.80 22.78
C ARG A 127 3.35 7.61 22.09
N ALA A 128 3.65 6.39 22.50
CA ALA A 128 3.04 5.19 21.95
C ALA A 128 1.50 5.20 22.07
N ARG A 129 0.96 5.56 23.25
CA ARG A 129 -0.49 5.70 23.46
C ARG A 129 -1.09 6.81 22.61
N ARG A 130 -0.48 8.00 22.58
CA ARG A 130 -0.98 9.13 21.79
C ARG A 130 -1.02 8.80 20.30
N ARG A 131 0.02 8.16 19.76
CA ARG A 131 0.05 7.73 18.35
C ARG A 131 -1.04 6.69 18.06
N ARG A 132 -1.21 5.68 18.93
CA ARG A 132 -2.29 4.68 18.80
C ARG A 132 -3.68 5.33 18.86
N PHE A 133 -3.89 6.26 19.77
CA PHE A 133 -5.13 7.02 19.90
C PHE A 133 -5.47 7.76 18.59
N LEU A 134 -4.52 8.54 18.04
CA LEU A 134 -4.72 9.24 16.77
C LEU A 134 -4.95 8.29 15.59
N GLN A 135 -4.25 7.15 15.55
CA GLN A 135 -4.44 6.12 14.52
C GLN A 135 -5.84 5.52 14.57
N ASN A 136 -6.32 5.19 15.77
CA ASN A 136 -7.65 4.62 15.94
C ASN A 136 -8.73 5.67 15.62
N LEU A 137 -8.52 6.95 15.94
CA LEU A 137 -9.39 8.04 15.50
C LEU A 137 -9.46 8.12 13.98
N CYS A 138 -8.31 8.10 13.30
CA CYS A 138 -8.28 8.05 11.83
C CYS A 138 -9.08 6.85 11.31
N TYR A 139 -8.82 5.64 11.84
CA TYR A 139 -9.47 4.42 11.39
C TYR A 139 -11.00 4.48 11.48
N ILE A 140 -11.57 4.91 12.62
CA ILE A 140 -13.03 4.98 12.79
C ILE A 140 -13.67 6.11 11.95
N CYS A 141 -12.89 7.11 11.53
CA CYS A 141 -13.36 8.16 10.63
C CYS A 141 -13.47 7.71 9.16
N GLU A 142 -12.84 6.60 8.76
CA GLU A 142 -12.91 6.11 7.38
C GLU A 142 -14.11 5.17 7.19
N PHE A 143 -15.24 5.77 6.78
CA PHE A 143 -16.53 5.10 6.66
C PHE A 143 -16.78 4.34 5.35
N LYS A 144 -15.97 4.55 4.31
CA LYS A 144 -16.09 3.88 3.01
C LYS A 144 -14.72 3.52 2.41
N LYS A 145 -14.67 2.48 1.58
CA LYS A 145 -13.46 2.12 0.80
C LYS A 145 -13.30 3.08 -0.38
N GLY A 146 -12.13 3.04 -1.03
CA GLY A 146 -11.87 3.79 -2.27
C GLY A 146 -11.10 5.09 -2.06
N GLY A 147 -10.55 5.33 -0.86
CA GLY A 147 -9.58 6.39 -0.60
C GLY A 147 -10.17 7.81 -0.49
N SER A 148 -11.39 8.07 -0.95
CA SER A 148 -12.04 9.39 -0.78
C SER A 148 -12.26 9.76 0.69
N ALA A 149 -12.60 8.79 1.53
CA ALA A 149 -12.73 8.94 2.99
C ALA A 149 -11.41 8.66 3.75
N CYS A 150 -10.28 8.51 3.05
CA CYS A 150 -8.97 8.40 3.71
C CYS A 150 -8.78 9.62 4.59
N THR A 151 -8.47 9.39 5.86
CA THR A 151 -8.44 10.43 6.91
C THR A 151 -7.02 10.53 7.45
N ALA A 152 -6.54 11.75 7.62
CA ALA A 152 -5.31 12.05 8.33
C ALA A 152 -5.57 13.02 9.47
N ILE A 153 -4.90 12.82 10.61
CA ILE A 153 -5.02 13.66 11.80
C ILE A 153 -3.62 13.98 12.32
N GLY A 154 -3.32 15.27 12.44
CA GLY A 154 -2.20 15.79 13.22
C GLY A 154 -2.71 16.40 14.53
N LEU A 155 -1.90 16.35 15.58
CA LEU A 155 -2.23 16.96 16.87
C LEU A 155 -1.33 18.18 17.10
N GLU A 156 -1.93 19.36 17.01
CA GLU A 156 -1.28 20.62 17.33
C GLU A 156 -1.45 20.92 18.83
N GLU A 157 -0.38 21.40 19.46
CA GLU A 157 -0.37 21.87 20.84
C GLU A 157 -0.26 23.38 20.86
N LEU A 158 -1.23 24.00 21.53
CA LEU A 158 -1.27 25.42 21.86
C LEU A 158 -1.18 25.58 23.38
N ASP A 159 -0.86 26.80 23.84
CA ASP A 159 -0.67 27.09 25.27
C ASP A 159 -1.86 26.67 26.15
N THR A 160 -3.07 26.68 25.59
CA THR A 160 -4.31 26.43 26.35
C THR A 160 -5.14 25.26 25.83
N CYS A 161 -4.86 24.72 24.64
CA CYS A 161 -5.69 23.68 24.03
C CYS A 161 -4.94 22.82 23.01
N TYR A 162 -5.55 21.70 22.66
CA TYR A 162 -5.09 20.84 21.57
C TYR A 162 -6.00 20.94 20.36
N ASN A 163 -5.42 21.08 19.17
CA ASN A 163 -6.19 21.04 17.92
C ASN A 163 -5.98 19.71 17.20
N PHE A 164 -7.08 18.99 17.00
CA PHE A 164 -7.14 17.82 16.13
C PHE A 164 -7.30 18.31 14.69
N CYS A 165 -6.16 18.48 14.01
CA CYS A 165 -6.07 18.95 12.64
C CYS A 165 -6.35 17.81 11.67
N VAL A 166 -7.56 17.78 11.12
CA VAL A 166 -8.08 16.68 10.29
C VAL A 166 -8.17 17.06 8.81
N ALA A 167 -7.70 16.15 7.96
CA ALA A 167 -7.84 16.23 6.52
C ALA A 167 -8.47 14.94 5.98
N SER A 168 -9.18 15.08 4.86
CA SER A 168 -9.64 13.96 4.06
C SER A 168 -9.36 14.23 2.58
N ASN A 169 -9.29 13.16 1.77
CA ASN A 169 -9.14 13.34 0.34
C ASN A 169 -10.32 14.10 -0.26
N ASN A 170 -11.57 13.78 0.13
CA ASN A 170 -12.77 14.44 -0.42
C ASN A 170 -13.93 14.64 0.58
N GLU A 171 -13.79 14.22 1.85
CA GLU A 171 -14.94 14.12 2.79
C GLU A 171 -14.71 14.91 4.10
N THR A 172 -13.91 15.98 4.07
CA THR A 172 -13.41 16.68 5.27
C THR A 172 -14.50 17.12 6.23
N ASP A 173 -15.60 17.73 5.74
CA ASP A 173 -16.66 18.25 6.62
C ASP A 173 -17.42 17.15 7.35
N LYS A 174 -17.75 16.05 6.65
CA LYS A 174 -18.42 14.89 7.24
C LYS A 174 -17.54 14.23 8.29
N ILE A 175 -16.26 14.04 7.98
CA ILE A 175 -15.29 13.43 8.89
C ILE A 175 -15.02 14.32 10.11
N ALA A 176 -14.85 15.62 9.92
CA ALA A 176 -14.64 16.55 11.04
C ALA A 176 -15.83 16.60 11.99
N THR A 177 -17.06 16.59 11.45
CA THR A 177 -18.29 16.53 12.26
C THR A 177 -18.37 15.24 13.06
N PHE A 178 -18.06 14.10 12.43
CA PHE A 178 -18.02 12.82 13.11
C PHE A 178 -16.92 12.77 14.19
N LEU A 179 -15.72 13.25 13.88
CA LEU A 179 -14.60 13.31 14.81
C LEU A 179 -14.93 14.17 16.04
N GLN A 180 -15.57 15.33 15.85
CA GLN A 180 -16.04 16.18 16.94
C GLN A 180 -17.03 15.43 17.85
N ASN A 181 -17.96 14.68 17.28
CA ASN A 181 -18.92 13.87 18.03
C ASN A 181 -18.22 12.75 18.82
N VAL A 182 -17.28 12.05 18.18
CA VAL A 182 -16.46 11.00 18.82
C VAL A 182 -15.69 11.56 20.00
N LEU A 183 -14.98 12.67 19.83
CA LEU A 183 -14.18 13.27 20.91
C LEU A 183 -15.06 13.75 22.07
N ASN A 184 -16.28 14.25 21.80
CA ASN A 184 -17.25 14.59 22.83
C ASN A 184 -17.71 13.37 23.63
N VAL A 185 -17.97 12.24 22.95
CA VAL A 185 -18.34 10.99 23.62
C VAL A 185 -17.18 10.47 24.46
N LEU A 186 -15.95 10.46 23.92
CA LEU A 186 -14.75 10.02 24.64
C LEU A 186 -14.49 10.88 25.89
N ARG A 187 -14.63 12.21 25.78
CA ARG A 187 -14.53 13.11 26.93
C ARG A 187 -15.57 12.79 28.00
N ALA A 188 -16.80 12.47 27.61
CA ALA A 188 -17.88 12.12 28.54
C ALA A 188 -17.75 10.71 29.15
N THR A 189 -16.96 9.82 28.53
CA THR A 189 -16.66 8.48 29.07
C THR A 189 -15.40 8.44 29.94
N ALA A 190 -14.65 9.55 30.04
CA ALA A 190 -13.57 9.66 31.03
C ALA A 190 -14.13 9.42 32.45
N PRO A 191 -13.41 8.71 33.34
CA PRO A 191 -13.97 8.20 34.60
C PRO A 191 -14.59 9.31 35.45
N GLN A 192 -15.91 9.35 35.50
CA GLN A 192 -16.69 10.04 36.51
C GLN A 192 -17.21 8.96 37.45
N ALA A 193 -16.88 9.05 38.74
CA ALA A 193 -17.26 8.05 39.72
C ALA A 193 -18.79 7.80 39.71
N GLY A 194 -19.22 6.55 39.49
CA GLY A 194 -20.59 6.11 39.76
C GLY A 194 -21.56 5.97 38.57
N THR A 195 -21.11 6.03 37.30
CA THR A 195 -22.01 5.84 36.14
C THR A 195 -21.79 4.51 35.40
N ASN A 196 -22.90 3.89 34.96
CA ASN A 196 -22.97 2.57 34.32
C ASN A 196 -22.16 2.53 32.99
N ASP A 197 -20.91 2.06 33.09
CA ASP A 197 -19.87 2.11 32.04
C ASP A 197 -20.30 1.38 30.75
N THR A 198 -20.98 0.25 30.91
CA THR A 198 -21.42 -0.64 29.82
C THR A 198 -22.43 -0.01 28.86
N CYS A 199 -23.32 0.86 29.34
CA CYS A 199 -24.32 1.52 28.48
C CYS A 199 -23.68 2.59 27.59
N ARG A 200 -22.67 3.31 28.10
CA ARG A 200 -21.95 4.34 27.34
C ARG A 200 -21.05 3.70 26.29
N GLU A 201 -20.33 2.65 26.67
CA GLU A 201 -19.55 1.84 25.75
C GLU A 201 -20.42 1.30 24.60
N SER A 202 -21.59 0.73 24.91
CA SER A 202 -22.53 0.23 23.89
C SER A 202 -22.99 1.31 22.91
N LYS A 203 -23.29 2.52 23.39
CA LYS A 203 -23.67 3.66 22.53
C LYS A 203 -22.51 4.11 21.64
N PHE A 204 -21.28 4.09 22.16
CA PHE A 204 -20.09 4.44 21.40
C PHE A 204 -19.80 3.41 20.29
N PHE A 205 -19.98 2.12 20.57
CA PHE A 205 -19.95 1.07 19.55
C PHE A 205 -20.96 1.32 18.44
N GLN A 206 -22.22 1.58 18.80
CA GLN A 206 -23.28 1.84 17.81
C GLN A 206 -22.96 3.06 16.94
N LEU A 207 -22.42 4.14 17.53
CA LEU A 207 -22.02 5.34 16.79
C LEU A 207 -20.94 5.02 15.74
N CYS A 208 -19.86 4.34 16.15
CA CYS A 208 -18.73 4.06 15.26
C CYS A 208 -19.06 3.00 14.21
N ILE A 209 -19.73 1.91 14.58
CA ILE A 209 -20.17 0.86 13.65
C ILE A 209 -21.20 1.40 12.66
N GLY A 210 -22.16 2.20 13.14
CA GLY A 210 -23.15 2.84 12.29
C GLY A 210 -22.51 3.79 11.26
N PHE A 211 -21.50 4.56 11.68
CA PHE A 211 -20.76 5.42 10.75
C PHE A 211 -19.99 4.59 9.72
N ALA A 212 -19.35 3.48 10.12
CA ALA A 212 -18.57 2.61 9.24
C ALA A 212 -19.37 1.55 8.47
N ALA A 213 -20.71 1.58 8.54
CA ALA A 213 -21.58 0.54 8.00
C ALA A 213 -21.33 0.21 6.51
N GLU A 214 -21.13 1.23 5.67
CA GLU A 214 -20.83 1.04 4.25
C GLU A 214 -19.52 0.28 4.02
N ARG A 215 -18.47 0.64 4.77
CA ARG A 215 -17.18 -0.06 4.73
C ARG A 215 -17.28 -1.49 5.25
N ILE A 216 -17.97 -1.70 6.37
CA ILE A 216 -18.16 -3.04 6.96
C ILE A 216 -18.88 -3.94 5.97
N GLU A 217 -19.90 -3.42 5.27
CA GLU A 217 -20.64 -4.15 4.25
C GLU A 217 -19.72 -4.58 3.09
N GLN A 218 -18.83 -3.70 2.63
CA GLN A 218 -17.86 -4.03 1.59
C GLN A 218 -16.84 -5.07 2.05
N GLU A 219 -16.35 -4.98 3.28
CA GLU A 219 -15.44 -5.97 3.89
C GLU A 219 -16.12 -7.33 4.06
N SER A 220 -17.40 -7.34 4.48
CA SER A 220 -18.26 -8.53 4.60
C SER A 220 -18.46 -9.21 3.25
N LYS A 221 -18.77 -8.46 2.19
CA LYS A 221 -18.88 -9.01 0.83
C LYS A 221 -17.59 -9.69 0.37
N CYS A 222 -16.44 -9.07 0.61
CA CYS A 222 -15.15 -9.67 0.29
C CYS A 222 -14.85 -10.91 1.12
N LEU A 223 -15.19 -10.91 2.42
CA LEU A 223 -15.10 -12.10 3.28
C LEU A 223 -15.95 -13.24 2.70
N ARG A 224 -17.24 -12.98 2.44
CA ARG A 224 -18.20 -13.97 1.92
C ARG A 224 -17.70 -14.64 0.64
N ARG A 225 -17.12 -13.87 -0.28
CA ARG A 225 -16.54 -14.40 -1.52
C ARG A 225 -15.37 -15.36 -1.24
N ASN A 226 -14.40 -14.93 -0.44
CA ASN A 226 -13.21 -15.74 -0.16
C ASN A 226 -13.54 -16.97 0.69
N VAL A 227 -14.52 -16.87 1.58
CA VAL A 227 -15.03 -18.01 2.34
C VAL A 227 -15.65 -19.05 1.41
N LYS A 228 -16.47 -18.64 0.42
CA LYS A 228 -17.04 -19.56 -0.56
C LYS A 228 -15.94 -20.32 -1.32
N ASP A 229 -14.89 -19.62 -1.77
CA ASP A 229 -13.74 -20.28 -2.43
C ASP A 229 -13.03 -21.27 -1.51
N CYS A 230 -12.81 -20.90 -0.24
CA CYS A 230 -12.23 -21.79 0.77
C CYS A 230 -13.09 -23.04 0.98
N LEU A 231 -14.40 -22.88 1.13
CA LEU A 231 -15.34 -23.99 1.29
C LEU A 231 -15.29 -24.93 0.07
N SER A 232 -15.27 -24.40 -1.15
CA SER A 232 -15.14 -25.20 -2.38
C SER A 232 -13.80 -25.95 -2.45
N LYS A 233 -12.71 -25.40 -1.91
CA LYS A 233 -11.42 -26.10 -1.82
C LYS A 233 -11.45 -27.19 -0.75
N LEU A 234 -12.03 -26.92 0.42
CA LEU A 234 -12.10 -27.87 1.54
C LEU A 234 -13.00 -29.07 1.20
N ASN A 235 -14.17 -28.83 0.59
CA ASN A 235 -15.09 -29.89 0.20
C ASN A 235 -14.46 -30.85 -0.83
N ARG A 236 -13.63 -30.35 -1.75
CA ARG A 236 -12.91 -31.19 -2.72
C ARG A 236 -11.83 -32.07 -2.09
N GLN A 237 -11.33 -31.71 -0.91
CA GLN A 237 -10.26 -32.42 -0.24
C GLN A 237 -10.76 -33.59 0.64
N ASN A 238 -12.09 -33.82 0.75
CA ASN A 238 -12.74 -34.95 1.46
C ASN A 238 -12.13 -35.30 2.83
N ALA A 239 -11.57 -34.32 3.55
CA ALA A 239 -10.92 -34.56 4.83
C ALA A 239 -11.95 -34.47 5.97
N VAL A 240 -12.16 -35.59 6.68
CA VAL A 240 -12.95 -35.67 7.92
C VAL A 240 -12.52 -34.60 8.94
N SER A 241 -11.23 -34.24 8.95
CA SER A 241 -10.64 -33.20 9.81
C SER A 241 -11.03 -31.75 9.46
N GLY A 242 -11.77 -31.50 8.36
CA GLY A 242 -12.19 -30.14 7.96
C GLY A 242 -13.58 -29.73 8.45
N SER A 243 -14.32 -30.62 9.12
CA SER A 243 -15.73 -30.40 9.44
C SER A 243 -15.99 -29.25 10.42
N GLN A 244 -15.09 -29.03 11.39
CA GLN A 244 -15.18 -27.91 12.33
C GLN A 244 -14.84 -26.57 11.65
N LEU A 245 -13.78 -26.54 10.85
CA LEU A 245 -13.40 -25.34 10.09
C LEU A 245 -14.49 -24.92 9.09
N ILE A 246 -15.14 -25.89 8.42
CA ILE A 246 -16.26 -25.61 7.52
C ILE A 246 -17.42 -24.95 8.28
N LYS A 247 -17.79 -25.48 9.45
CA LYS A 247 -18.85 -24.88 10.29
C LYS A 247 -18.47 -23.47 10.74
N TRP A 248 -17.23 -23.28 11.18
CA TRP A 248 -16.73 -21.96 11.60
C TRP A 248 -16.78 -20.93 10.46
N LEU A 249 -16.35 -21.33 9.26
CA LEU A 249 -16.44 -20.50 8.05
C LEU A 249 -17.88 -20.16 7.68
N GLN A 250 -18.81 -21.11 7.82
CA GLN A 250 -20.24 -20.88 7.59
C GLN A 250 -20.81 -19.90 8.62
N THR A 251 -20.43 -20.01 9.89
CA THR A 251 -20.80 -19.04 10.94
C THR A 251 -20.29 -17.64 10.60
N ALA A 252 -19.02 -17.52 10.16
CA ALA A 252 -18.41 -16.23 9.82
C ALA A 252 -19.16 -15.44 8.74
N ILE A 253 -19.87 -16.14 7.84
CA ILE A 253 -20.66 -15.51 6.77
C ILE A 253 -22.15 -15.43 7.05
N GLY A 254 -22.61 -15.99 8.18
CA GLY A 254 -24.02 -16.09 8.56
C GLY A 254 -24.54 -14.90 9.37
N PHE A 255 -23.72 -13.89 9.64
CA PHE A 255 -24.17 -12.67 10.34
C PHE A 255 -24.86 -11.70 9.39
N ASP A 256 -26.03 -11.21 9.82
CA ASP A 256 -26.81 -10.18 9.12
C ASP A 256 -26.58 -8.78 9.68
N ASP A 257 -26.15 -8.65 10.94
CA ASP A 257 -25.87 -7.37 11.58
C ASP A 257 -24.36 -7.07 11.63
N HIS A 258 -24.01 -5.80 11.41
CA HIS A 258 -22.62 -5.35 11.34
C HIS A 258 -21.86 -5.51 12.66
N TYR A 259 -22.54 -5.29 13.79
CA TYR A 259 -21.93 -5.40 15.11
C TYR A 259 -21.59 -6.85 15.46
N GLY A 260 -22.53 -7.77 15.26
CA GLY A 260 -22.39 -9.21 15.48
C GLY A 260 -21.25 -9.79 14.65
N LEU A 261 -21.17 -9.42 13.37
CA LEU A 261 -20.06 -9.82 12.49
C LEU A 261 -18.70 -9.32 13.01
N CYS A 262 -18.60 -8.02 13.34
CA CYS A 262 -17.35 -7.44 13.82
C CYS A 262 -16.95 -8.01 15.20
N LYS A 263 -17.93 -8.28 16.06
CA LYS A 263 -17.72 -8.90 17.37
C LYS A 263 -17.23 -10.34 17.24
N PHE A 264 -17.88 -11.15 16.41
CA PHE A 264 -17.41 -12.50 16.09
C PHE A 264 -15.97 -12.47 15.58
N ALA A 265 -15.70 -11.64 14.57
CA ALA A 265 -14.37 -11.51 14.01
C ALA A 265 -13.33 -11.09 15.07
N HIS A 266 -13.69 -10.18 15.98
CA HIS A 266 -12.84 -9.81 17.10
C HIS A 266 -12.59 -10.98 18.04
N ASP A 267 -13.62 -11.66 18.53
CA ASP A 267 -13.49 -12.68 19.56
C ASP A 267 -12.74 -13.92 19.03
N ASP A 268 -12.98 -14.31 17.78
CA ASP A 268 -12.37 -15.48 17.14
C ASP A 268 -11.02 -15.21 16.47
N ARG A 269 -10.50 -13.98 16.49
CA ARG A 269 -9.29 -13.59 15.75
C ARG A 269 -8.02 -14.38 16.10
N HIS A 270 -7.96 -14.97 17.29
CA HIS A 270 -6.86 -15.80 17.77
C HIS A 270 -7.26 -17.27 17.97
N SER A 271 -8.40 -17.69 17.41
CA SER A 271 -8.86 -19.08 17.51
C SER A 271 -7.96 -20.06 16.75
N ASP A 272 -8.03 -21.33 17.11
CA ASP A 272 -7.32 -22.40 16.37
C ASP A 272 -7.74 -22.46 14.89
N HIS A 273 -9.00 -22.14 14.59
CA HIS A 273 -9.50 -22.02 13.22
C HIS A 273 -8.73 -20.95 12.42
N MET A 274 -8.40 -19.82 13.04
CA MET A 274 -7.61 -18.77 12.41
C MET A 274 -6.17 -19.22 12.12
N ASN A 275 -5.57 -19.99 13.03
CA ASN A 275 -4.25 -20.59 12.82
C ASN A 275 -4.26 -21.64 11.70
N GLU A 276 -5.35 -22.42 11.59
CA GLU A 276 -5.54 -23.39 10.52
C GLU A 276 -5.70 -22.69 9.15
N ILE A 277 -6.52 -21.63 9.08
CA ILE A 277 -6.68 -20.80 7.86
C ILE A 277 -5.32 -20.26 7.40
N LEU A 278 -4.51 -19.73 8.33
CA LEU A 278 -3.18 -19.22 8.01
C LEU A 278 -2.29 -20.34 7.45
N SER A 279 -2.25 -21.50 8.11
CA SER A 279 -1.43 -22.65 7.71
C SER A 279 -1.79 -23.13 6.30
N ARG A 280 -3.08 -23.33 6.01
CA ARG A 280 -3.59 -23.70 4.68
C ARG A 280 -3.30 -22.63 3.63
N GLY A 281 -3.41 -21.35 4.00
CA GLY A 281 -3.06 -20.24 3.13
C GLY A 281 -1.59 -20.25 2.74
N LEU A 282 -0.68 -20.51 3.68
CA LEU A 282 0.75 -20.61 3.42
C LEU A 282 1.07 -21.81 2.51
N GLU A 283 0.43 -22.95 2.71
CA GLU A 283 0.61 -24.13 1.86
C GLU A 283 0.13 -23.88 0.41
N ASP A 284 -1.06 -23.30 0.24
CA ASP A 284 -1.62 -22.96 -1.07
C ASP A 284 -0.74 -21.93 -1.80
N GLU A 285 -0.21 -20.94 -1.08
CA GLU A 285 0.72 -19.94 -1.59
C GLU A 285 2.10 -20.50 -1.98
N ARG A 286 2.60 -21.53 -1.28
CA ARG A 286 3.84 -22.25 -1.64
C ARG A 286 3.66 -23.08 -2.91
N ARG A 287 2.51 -23.74 -3.06
CA ARG A 287 2.20 -24.59 -4.22
C ARG A 287 2.04 -23.80 -5.52
N THR A 288 1.45 -22.60 -5.46
CA THR A 288 1.07 -21.81 -6.64
C THR A 288 2.16 -20.82 -7.11
N GLY A 289 3.23 -20.62 -6.34
CA GLY A 289 4.36 -19.77 -6.72
C GLY A 289 4.09 -18.26 -6.62
N PRO A 290 5.12 -17.40 -6.64
CA PRO A 290 5.04 -15.98 -6.25
C PRO A 290 4.14 -15.13 -7.16
N THR A 291 4.01 -15.49 -8.43
CA THR A 291 3.23 -14.76 -9.44
C THR A 291 1.73 -15.03 -9.39
N SER A 292 1.29 -16.03 -8.63
CA SER A 292 -0.13 -16.38 -8.50
C SER A 292 -0.91 -15.41 -7.61
N ARG A 293 -2.24 -15.38 -7.82
CA ARG A 293 -3.17 -14.65 -6.96
C ARG A 293 -3.01 -15.08 -5.49
N ARG A 294 -3.27 -14.15 -4.57
CA ARG A 294 -3.29 -14.45 -3.13
C ARG A 294 -4.27 -15.56 -2.83
N SER A 295 -3.89 -16.47 -1.93
CA SER A 295 -4.78 -17.56 -1.52
C SER A 295 -6.03 -17.00 -0.86
N SER A 296 -7.21 -17.53 -1.21
CA SER A 296 -8.48 -17.18 -0.58
C SER A 296 -8.43 -17.37 0.94
N PHE A 297 -7.67 -18.34 1.46
CA PHE A 297 -7.46 -18.53 2.90
C PHE A 297 -6.76 -17.32 3.54
N VAL A 298 -5.70 -16.81 2.91
CA VAL A 298 -5.00 -15.59 3.38
C VAL A 298 -5.92 -14.38 3.32
N LEU A 299 -6.79 -14.31 2.31
CA LEU A 299 -7.77 -13.22 2.19
C LEU A 299 -8.89 -13.33 3.25
N VAL A 300 -9.35 -14.53 3.61
CA VAL A 300 -10.27 -14.74 4.75
C VAL A 300 -9.65 -14.21 6.04
N GLN A 301 -8.41 -14.60 6.35
CA GLN A 301 -7.68 -14.10 7.52
C GLN A 301 -7.61 -12.56 7.51
N HIS A 302 -7.30 -11.97 6.35
CA HIS A 302 -7.23 -10.54 6.19
C HIS A 302 -8.57 -9.85 6.49
N TYR A 303 -9.68 -10.32 5.92
CA TYR A 303 -10.99 -9.68 6.12
C TYR A 303 -11.55 -9.90 7.53
N ILE A 304 -11.37 -11.08 8.13
CA ILE A 304 -11.65 -11.29 9.57
C ILE A 304 -10.89 -10.25 10.38
N GLY A 305 -9.61 -10.04 10.09
CA GLY A 305 -8.82 -9.07 10.84
C GLY A 305 -9.23 -7.62 10.65
N ARG A 306 -9.78 -7.25 9.49
CA ARG A 306 -10.33 -5.90 9.25
C ARG A 306 -11.64 -5.71 10.02
N LEU A 307 -12.51 -6.71 10.00
CA LEU A 307 -13.77 -6.70 10.76
C LEU A 307 -13.52 -6.65 12.27
N ALA A 308 -12.54 -7.41 12.77
CA ALA A 308 -12.10 -7.38 14.16
C ALA A 308 -11.59 -6.00 14.59
N HIS A 309 -10.95 -5.26 13.68
CA HIS A 309 -10.35 -3.97 13.98
C HIS A 309 -11.41 -2.91 14.31
N HIS A 310 -12.63 -3.00 13.75
CA HIS A 310 -13.75 -2.13 14.14
C HIS A 310 -14.08 -2.23 15.63
N ILE A 311 -13.96 -3.41 16.24
CA ILE A 311 -14.16 -3.54 17.70
C ILE A 311 -12.90 -3.12 18.46
N ARG A 312 -11.73 -3.56 18.00
CA ARG A 312 -10.47 -3.30 18.71
C ARG A 312 -10.15 -1.82 18.82
N ALA A 313 -10.27 -1.06 17.73
CA ALA A 313 -9.95 0.37 17.70
C ALA A 313 -10.82 1.15 18.70
N ILE A 314 -12.10 0.81 18.82
CA ILE A 314 -13.04 1.43 19.76
C ILE A 314 -12.62 1.14 21.21
N LYS A 315 -12.32 -0.13 21.54
CA LYS A 315 -11.85 -0.51 22.88
C LYS A 315 -10.55 0.19 23.26
N GLU A 316 -9.61 0.28 22.32
CA GLU A 316 -8.34 0.97 22.53
C GLU A 316 -8.53 2.48 22.71
N LEU A 317 -9.44 3.13 21.96
CA LEU A 317 -9.79 4.54 22.17
C LEU A 317 -10.34 4.78 23.59
N LEU A 318 -11.28 3.95 24.05
CA LEU A 318 -11.84 4.06 25.39
C LEU A 318 -10.76 3.88 26.47
N ARG A 319 -9.87 2.90 26.29
CA ARG A 319 -8.74 2.67 27.21
C ARG A 319 -7.76 3.85 27.22
N ASP A 320 -7.34 4.33 26.05
CA ASP A 320 -6.32 5.37 25.93
C ASP A 320 -6.85 6.75 26.37
N THR A 321 -8.16 6.99 26.27
CA THR A 321 -8.84 8.20 26.77
C THR A 321 -8.53 8.47 28.24
N GLN A 322 -8.43 7.43 29.08
CA GLN A 322 -8.12 7.58 30.51
C GLN A 322 -6.75 8.21 30.76
N TYR A 323 -5.79 7.98 29.86
CA TYR A 323 -4.42 8.48 29.96
C TYR A 323 -4.20 9.80 29.20
N LEU A 324 -5.15 10.15 28.33
CA LEU A 324 -5.11 11.33 27.47
C LEU A 324 -6.22 12.33 27.84
N SER A 325 -6.72 12.29 29.07
CA SER A 325 -7.74 13.22 29.57
C SER A 325 -7.32 14.68 29.39
N HIS A 326 -6.06 15.01 29.70
CA HIS A 326 -5.49 16.35 29.50
C HIS A 326 -5.59 16.84 28.04
N VAL A 327 -5.52 15.94 27.05
CA VAL A 327 -5.68 16.29 25.62
C VAL A 327 -7.14 16.61 25.31
N LEU A 328 -8.07 15.98 26.01
CA LEU A 328 -9.52 16.07 25.79
C LEU A 328 -10.22 17.09 26.70
N ASP A 329 -9.52 17.66 27.69
CA ASP A 329 -10.07 18.67 28.60
C ASP A 329 -10.37 19.99 27.89
N ASN A 330 -9.46 20.43 27.02
CA ASN A 330 -9.65 21.59 26.15
C ASN A 330 -9.11 21.30 24.75
N TYR A 331 -10.01 21.05 23.81
CA TYR A 331 -9.65 20.72 22.44
C TYR A 331 -10.57 21.37 21.41
N ALA A 332 -10.08 21.47 20.19
CA ALA A 332 -10.88 21.81 19.01
C ALA A 332 -10.58 20.86 17.85
N VAL A 333 -11.52 20.76 16.91
CA VAL A 333 -11.30 20.07 15.62
C VAL A 333 -11.04 21.13 14.56
N CYS A 334 -9.84 21.09 13.96
CA CYS A 334 -9.44 21.97 12.88
C CYS A 334 -9.58 21.25 11.54
N LYS A 335 -10.30 21.87 10.59
CA LYS A 335 -10.49 21.32 9.25
C LYS A 335 -9.40 21.79 8.31
N ILE A 336 -8.77 20.84 7.61
CA ILE A 336 -7.80 21.10 6.55
C ILE A 336 -8.43 20.70 5.22
N TYR A 337 -8.58 21.68 4.33
CA TYR A 337 -9.09 21.46 2.98
C TYR A 337 -7.94 21.10 2.04
N ALA A 338 -8.24 20.21 1.09
CA ALA A 338 -7.26 19.76 0.12
C ALA A 338 -6.74 20.95 -0.71
N PRO A 339 -5.41 21.13 -0.80
CA PRO A 339 -4.83 22.08 -1.74
C PRO A 339 -5.05 21.57 -3.16
N SER A 340 -4.98 22.47 -4.14
CA SER A 340 -5.07 22.09 -5.55
C SER A 340 -3.95 21.10 -5.90
N ALA A 341 -4.31 19.99 -6.55
CA ALA A 341 -3.36 19.08 -7.16
C ALA A 341 -2.72 19.70 -8.41
N VAL A 342 -1.54 19.21 -8.80
CA VAL A 342 -0.97 19.59 -10.11
C VAL A 342 -1.82 19.02 -11.25
N PRO A 343 -1.84 19.67 -12.43
CA PRO A 343 -2.54 19.11 -13.58
C PRO A 343 -1.96 17.74 -13.98
N PRO A 344 -2.80 16.82 -14.51
CA PRO A 344 -2.32 15.54 -15.00
C PRO A 344 -1.18 15.71 -16.01
N PRO A 345 -0.15 14.84 -15.98
CA PRO A 345 0.95 14.93 -16.92
C PRO A 345 0.45 14.71 -18.35
N ILE A 346 0.96 15.54 -19.28
CA ILE A 346 0.61 15.47 -20.70
C ILE A 346 1.78 14.85 -21.47
N ARG A 347 1.47 13.95 -22.41
CA ARG A 347 2.45 13.39 -23.34
C ARG A 347 2.97 14.47 -24.29
N ASP A 348 4.28 14.54 -24.43
CA ASP A 348 4.92 15.37 -25.45
C ASP A 348 5.87 14.54 -26.34
N SER A 349 6.56 15.21 -27.25
CA SER A 349 7.50 14.58 -28.18
C SER A 349 8.71 13.98 -27.47
N HIS A 350 8.85 14.15 -26.15
CA HIS A 350 9.90 13.60 -25.32
C HIS A 350 9.40 12.48 -24.38
N THR A 351 8.09 12.19 -24.34
CA THR A 351 7.50 11.02 -23.67
C THR A 351 7.61 9.78 -24.57
N ASN A 352 8.85 9.37 -24.84
CA ASN A 352 9.25 8.18 -25.60
C ASN A 352 10.44 7.51 -24.91
N LEU A 353 10.73 6.25 -25.25
CA LEU A 353 11.77 5.47 -24.57
C LEU A 353 13.13 6.16 -24.63
N ARG A 354 13.56 6.61 -25.83
CA ARG A 354 14.83 7.32 -26.02
C ARG A 354 14.93 8.58 -25.15
N GLY A 355 13.85 9.35 -25.10
CA GLY A 355 13.74 10.58 -24.32
C GLY A 355 13.85 10.33 -22.81
N ILE A 356 13.14 9.31 -22.31
CA ILE A 356 13.19 8.91 -20.91
C ILE A 356 14.61 8.46 -20.53
N LEU A 357 15.21 7.57 -21.34
CA LEU A 357 16.56 7.07 -21.10
C LEU A 357 17.63 8.18 -21.11
N ASN A 358 17.52 9.15 -22.03
CA ASN A 358 18.39 10.34 -22.07
C ASN A 358 18.31 11.17 -20.78
N ARG A 359 17.21 11.10 -20.02
CA ARG A 359 17.04 11.82 -18.75
C ARG A 359 17.48 10.98 -17.55
N MET A 360 17.48 9.66 -17.67
CA MET A 360 17.91 8.75 -16.60
C MET A 360 19.44 8.66 -16.51
N PHE A 361 20.14 8.67 -17.65
CA PHE A 361 21.58 8.45 -17.74
C PHE A 361 22.35 9.64 -18.28
N LYS A 362 23.64 9.71 -17.94
CA LYS A 362 24.59 10.62 -18.58
C LYS A 362 24.88 10.16 -20.01
N ASN A 363 25.44 11.06 -20.83
CA ASN A 363 25.87 10.70 -22.18
C ASN A 363 26.95 9.60 -22.12
N ASN A 364 26.82 8.59 -22.99
CA ASN A 364 27.73 7.43 -23.12
C ASN A 364 27.75 6.45 -21.94
N ASP A 365 26.74 6.45 -21.07
CA ASP A 365 26.61 5.45 -20.03
C ASP A 365 26.36 4.04 -20.62
N SER A 366 27.19 3.06 -20.24
CA SER A 366 27.05 1.67 -20.70
C SER A 366 25.78 1.01 -20.18
N GLU A 367 25.30 1.39 -18.99
CA GLU A 367 24.09 0.83 -18.39
C GLU A 367 22.84 1.21 -19.16
N ARG A 368 22.86 2.35 -19.84
CA ARG A 368 21.75 2.82 -20.66
C ARG A 368 21.31 1.79 -21.70
N LYS A 369 22.26 1.19 -22.43
CA LYS A 369 21.95 0.19 -23.47
C LYS A 369 21.41 -1.10 -22.86
N MET A 370 21.91 -1.47 -21.69
CA MET A 370 21.43 -2.64 -20.94
C MET A 370 19.99 -2.42 -20.46
N LEU A 371 19.69 -1.23 -19.92
CA LEU A 371 18.34 -0.87 -19.49
C LEU A 371 17.36 -0.83 -20.67
N GLU A 372 17.76 -0.22 -21.79
CA GLU A 372 16.96 -0.18 -23.02
C GLU A 372 16.60 -1.59 -23.49
N GLY A 373 17.59 -2.48 -23.58
CA GLY A 373 17.37 -3.88 -23.95
C GLY A 373 16.47 -4.63 -22.96
N GLY A 374 16.64 -4.38 -21.65
CA GLY A 374 15.80 -4.98 -20.60
C GLY A 374 14.35 -4.54 -20.67
N LEU A 375 14.09 -3.25 -20.87
CA LEU A 375 12.74 -2.69 -21.01
C LEU A 375 12.04 -3.23 -22.26
N LEU A 376 12.74 -3.29 -23.41
CA LEU A 376 12.19 -3.86 -24.64
C LEU A 376 11.87 -5.35 -24.49
N HIS A 377 12.71 -6.09 -23.74
CA HIS A 377 12.44 -7.49 -23.45
C HIS A 377 11.20 -7.66 -22.57
N LEU A 378 11.09 -6.89 -21.49
CA LEU A 378 9.92 -6.92 -20.60
C LEU A 378 8.65 -6.52 -21.34
N ASP A 379 8.69 -5.49 -22.17
CA ASP A 379 7.54 -5.11 -22.99
C ASP A 379 7.11 -6.23 -23.95
N LYS A 380 8.07 -6.92 -24.57
CA LYS A 380 7.77 -8.06 -25.43
C LYS A 380 7.10 -9.22 -24.68
N VAL A 381 7.46 -9.47 -23.42
CA VAL A 381 6.95 -10.61 -22.63
C VAL A 381 5.65 -10.29 -21.90
N VAL A 382 5.53 -9.08 -21.34
CA VAL A 382 4.40 -8.71 -20.47
C VAL A 382 3.67 -7.41 -20.87
N GLY A 383 4.14 -6.67 -21.87
CA GLY A 383 3.44 -5.48 -22.40
C GLY A 383 3.49 -4.23 -21.51
N ILE A 384 4.60 -4.00 -20.81
CA ILE A 384 4.74 -2.90 -19.83
C ILE A 384 4.49 -1.49 -20.42
N PHE A 385 4.71 -1.25 -21.71
CA PHE A 385 4.57 0.08 -22.28
C PHE A 385 3.12 0.53 -22.38
N LYS A 386 2.18 -0.40 -22.55
CA LYS A 386 0.74 -0.09 -22.47
C LYS A 386 0.37 0.36 -21.07
N ASP A 387 0.87 -0.34 -20.05
CA ASP A 387 0.64 0.00 -18.64
C ASP A 387 1.28 1.33 -18.23
N PHE A 388 2.46 1.63 -18.79
CA PHE A 388 3.13 2.92 -18.61
C PHE A 388 2.31 4.10 -19.17
N LEU A 389 1.65 3.91 -20.32
CA LEU A 389 0.90 4.97 -20.98
C LEU A 389 -0.49 5.21 -20.40
N ARG A 390 -1.11 4.19 -19.80
CA ARG A 390 -2.48 4.26 -19.26
C ARG A 390 -2.75 5.48 -18.35
N PRO A 391 -1.87 5.88 -17.42
CA PRO A 391 -2.15 7.01 -16.54
C PRO A 391 -2.28 8.36 -17.27
N TYR A 392 -1.75 8.49 -18.49
CA TYR A 392 -1.83 9.72 -19.28
C TYR A 392 -3.22 9.97 -19.90
N ASP A 393 -4.13 8.99 -19.88
CA ASP A 393 -5.44 9.08 -20.54
C ASP A 393 -6.51 9.83 -19.71
N GLY A 394 -6.08 10.71 -18.79
CA GLY A 394 -6.99 11.59 -18.03
C GLY A 394 -7.27 11.16 -16.59
N SER A 395 -6.32 10.48 -15.93
CA SER A 395 -6.43 10.23 -14.50
C SER A 395 -6.34 11.52 -13.70
N LEU A 396 -7.35 11.80 -12.87
CA LEU A 396 -7.26 12.84 -11.85
C LEU A 396 -6.18 12.48 -10.82
N LEU A 397 -5.45 13.51 -10.41
CA LEU A 397 -4.41 13.43 -9.40
C LEU A 397 -4.92 14.05 -8.11
N ASP A 398 -4.57 13.44 -6.98
CA ASP A 398 -5.03 13.86 -5.66
C ASP A 398 -3.84 14.11 -4.73
N VAL A 399 -3.92 15.18 -3.95
CA VAL A 399 -3.02 15.40 -2.81
C VAL A 399 -3.57 14.60 -1.65
N HIS A 400 -2.84 13.56 -1.23
CA HIS A 400 -3.28 12.68 -0.17
C HIS A 400 -3.44 13.41 1.18
N ALA A 401 -4.46 13.04 1.96
CA ALA A 401 -4.80 13.64 3.25
C ALA A 401 -3.59 13.84 4.17
N GLU A 402 -2.70 12.86 4.26
CA GLU A 402 -1.51 12.98 5.12
C GLU A 402 -0.52 14.05 4.64
N VAL A 403 -0.40 14.29 3.33
CA VAL A 403 0.36 15.41 2.75
C VAL A 403 -0.33 16.73 3.06
N GLN A 404 -1.67 16.77 3.05
CA GLN A 404 -2.43 17.98 3.38
C GLN A 404 -2.17 18.44 4.82
N VAL A 405 -2.21 17.51 5.79
CA VAL A 405 -1.88 17.82 7.19
C VAL A 405 -0.42 18.25 7.32
N LEU A 406 0.49 17.54 6.66
CA LEU A 406 1.91 17.88 6.69
C LEU A 406 2.19 19.31 6.21
N GLU A 407 1.63 19.65 5.05
CA GLU A 407 1.77 20.97 4.44
C GLU A 407 1.16 22.07 5.31
N TYR A 408 0.04 21.79 5.98
CA TYR A 408 -0.58 22.72 6.92
C TYR A 408 0.36 23.01 8.11
N PHE A 409 0.90 21.98 8.76
CA PHE A 409 1.83 22.17 9.88
C PHE A 409 3.08 22.93 9.47
N TYR A 410 3.64 22.61 8.30
CA TYR A 410 4.81 23.29 7.78
C TYR A 410 4.53 24.76 7.41
N LYS A 411 3.50 25.03 6.60
CA LYS A 411 3.21 26.39 6.12
C LYS A 411 2.74 27.33 7.23
N MET A 412 1.97 26.80 8.18
CA MET A 412 1.45 27.58 9.29
C MET A 412 2.38 27.58 10.52
N GLN A 413 3.54 26.92 10.43
CA GLN A 413 4.52 26.80 11.52
C GLN A 413 3.90 26.29 12.82
N LYS A 414 3.13 25.20 12.73
CA LYS A 414 2.41 24.63 13.87
C LYS A 414 3.32 23.74 14.72
N SER A 415 3.09 23.78 16.03
CA SER A 415 3.79 22.93 17.01
C SER A 415 3.08 21.60 17.17
N PHE A 416 3.82 20.50 16.97
CA PHE A 416 3.30 19.17 17.27
C PHE A 416 3.27 18.92 18.78
N ALA A 417 2.22 18.26 19.25
CA ALA A 417 2.08 17.93 20.66
C ALA A 417 3.27 17.11 21.19
N GLY A 418 3.86 17.55 22.29
CA GLY A 418 5.03 16.92 22.93
C GLY A 418 6.22 16.68 22.00
N ASP A 419 6.45 17.60 21.05
CA ASP A 419 7.49 17.55 20.01
C ASP A 419 7.49 16.23 19.20
N ASP A 420 6.31 15.62 19.07
CA ASP A 420 6.13 14.37 18.35
C ASP A 420 5.55 14.67 16.97
N ARG A 421 6.43 14.82 15.98
CA ARG A 421 6.11 15.11 14.57
C ARG A 421 5.42 13.91 13.91
N PHE A 422 4.20 13.63 14.37
CA PHE A 422 3.42 12.47 14.01
C PHE A 422 2.09 12.90 13.41
N ILE A 423 1.83 12.39 12.21
CA ILE A 423 0.53 12.47 11.55
C ILE A 423 0.00 11.04 11.43
N ALA A 424 -1.13 10.80 12.09
CA ALA A 424 -1.88 9.57 11.90
C ALA A 424 -2.61 9.64 10.56
N CYS A 425 -2.76 8.50 9.89
CA CYS A 425 -3.75 8.38 8.83
C CYS A 425 -4.30 6.96 8.78
N THR A 426 -5.49 6.77 8.22
CA THR A 426 -6.17 5.46 8.12
C THR A 426 -5.33 4.43 7.39
N ARG A 427 -4.45 4.92 6.53
CA ARG A 427 -3.50 4.13 5.80
C ARG A 427 -2.12 4.19 6.46
N VAL A 428 -1.80 5.00 7.47
CA VAL A 428 -0.42 5.49 7.75
C VAL A 428 0.06 5.47 9.21
N MET A 429 1.34 5.11 9.36
CA MET A 429 2.28 5.55 10.40
C MET A 429 3.46 6.16 9.63
N VAL A 430 4.04 7.28 10.08
CA VAL A 430 5.11 8.04 9.38
C VAL A 430 6.33 7.18 8.97
N SER A 431 6.47 5.99 9.56
CA SER A 431 7.55 5.02 9.33
C SER A 431 7.05 3.63 8.90
N SER A 432 5.82 3.50 8.42
CA SER A 432 5.31 2.24 7.87
C SER A 432 4.68 2.47 6.50
N SER A 433 5.11 1.69 5.51
CA SER A 433 4.64 1.76 4.12
C SER A 433 4.07 0.41 3.66
N HIS A 434 3.01 0.46 2.84
CA HIS A 434 2.55 -0.73 2.10
C HIS A 434 3.37 -0.96 0.82
N ARG A 435 4.43 -0.18 0.58
CA ARG A 435 5.38 -0.38 -0.53
C ARG A 435 4.69 -0.54 -1.88
N LYS A 436 3.58 0.19 -2.11
CA LYS A 436 2.93 0.25 -3.42
C LYS A 436 3.10 1.62 -4.05
N ILE A 437 3.20 1.58 -5.37
CA ILE A 437 3.20 2.76 -6.22
C ILE A 437 1.76 3.25 -6.42
N TRP A 438 1.56 4.54 -6.22
CA TRP A 438 0.27 5.21 -6.44
C TRP A 438 0.41 6.26 -7.53
N THR A 439 -0.12 5.95 -8.71
CA THR A 439 -0.02 6.79 -9.91
C THR A 439 -0.93 8.01 -9.87
N LYS A 440 -1.96 8.01 -9.01
CA LYS A 440 -2.85 9.14 -8.77
C LYS A 440 -2.31 10.17 -7.77
N TRP A 441 -1.12 9.95 -7.23
CA TRP A 441 -0.54 10.84 -6.23
C TRP A 441 -0.11 12.18 -6.84
N SER A 442 -0.36 13.27 -6.12
CA SER A 442 0.01 14.64 -6.50
C SER A 442 0.75 15.36 -5.37
N PRO A 443 1.83 16.10 -5.66
CA PRO A 443 2.27 17.15 -4.75
C PRO A 443 1.28 18.33 -4.79
N PRO A 444 1.22 19.18 -3.74
CA PRO A 444 0.42 20.40 -3.78
C PRO A 444 0.87 21.33 -4.91
N HIS A 445 -0.07 21.92 -5.65
CA HIS A 445 0.26 22.83 -6.74
C HIS A 445 0.88 24.12 -6.23
N VAL A 446 2.01 24.52 -6.83
CA VAL A 446 2.68 25.80 -6.57
C VAL A 446 2.38 26.77 -7.71
N GLN A 447 1.64 27.84 -7.41
CA GLN A 447 1.19 28.82 -8.43
C GLN A 447 2.36 29.57 -9.10
N ARG A 448 3.36 30.00 -8.32
CA ARG A 448 4.54 30.72 -8.79
C ARG A 448 5.79 29.87 -8.62
N PHE A 449 6.19 29.14 -9.66
CA PHE A 449 7.33 28.23 -9.62
C PHE A 449 8.62 28.89 -10.13
N ASP A 450 9.27 29.66 -9.26
CA ASP A 450 10.58 30.28 -9.52
C ASP A 450 11.54 30.12 -8.35
N ASN A 451 12.80 30.52 -8.54
CA ASN A 451 13.84 30.35 -7.52
C ASN A 451 13.68 31.28 -6.30
N GLU A 452 12.84 32.32 -6.40
CA GLU A 452 12.62 33.25 -5.29
C GLU A 452 11.59 32.67 -4.31
N ASN A 453 10.61 31.93 -4.81
CA ASN A 453 9.58 31.30 -3.99
C ASN A 453 10.17 30.13 -3.15
N PRO A 454 10.19 30.22 -1.81
CA PRO A 454 10.67 29.14 -0.94
C PRO A 454 9.91 27.83 -1.13
N ALA A 455 8.59 27.89 -1.36
CA ALA A 455 7.77 26.69 -1.58
C ALA A 455 8.11 26.01 -2.93
N ALA A 456 8.47 26.78 -3.95
CA ALA A 456 8.92 26.24 -5.22
C ALA A 456 10.29 25.56 -5.10
N ARG A 457 11.22 26.17 -4.35
CA ARG A 457 12.53 25.56 -4.04
C ARG A 457 12.38 24.25 -3.28
N GLN A 458 11.63 24.27 -2.19
CA GLN A 458 11.39 23.06 -1.38
C GLN A 458 10.76 21.94 -2.21
N GLN A 459 9.71 22.23 -2.98
CA GLN A 459 9.07 21.22 -3.82
C GLN A 459 10.00 20.71 -4.93
N LYS A 460 10.83 21.58 -5.51
CA LYS A 460 11.85 21.20 -6.48
C LYS A 460 12.83 20.19 -5.88
N ASP A 461 13.30 20.44 -4.66
CA ASP A 461 14.26 19.57 -3.99
C ASP A 461 13.63 18.22 -3.66
N ILE A 462 12.42 18.21 -3.08
CA ILE A 462 11.67 16.99 -2.78
C ILE A 462 11.45 16.16 -4.05
N LEU A 463 10.87 16.74 -5.10
CA LEU A 463 10.57 16.02 -6.34
C LEU A 463 11.83 15.55 -7.05
N THR A 464 12.94 16.28 -6.95
CA THR A 464 14.22 15.85 -7.53
C THR A 464 14.75 14.61 -6.82
N LYS A 465 14.75 14.60 -5.48
CA LYS A 465 15.17 13.45 -4.68
C LYS A 465 14.24 12.24 -4.92
N MET A 466 12.92 12.43 -4.88
CA MET A 466 11.96 11.38 -5.23
C MET A 466 12.18 10.82 -6.64
N THR A 467 12.48 11.68 -7.62
CA THR A 467 12.77 11.24 -8.99
C THR A 467 14.06 10.43 -9.07
N GLN A 468 15.08 10.75 -8.27
CA GLN A 468 16.30 9.96 -8.16
C GLN A 468 15.99 8.56 -7.60
N ASP A 469 15.28 8.47 -6.49
CA ASP A 469 14.96 7.19 -5.86
C ASP A 469 14.09 6.29 -6.74
N LEU A 470 13.09 6.85 -7.44
CA LEU A 470 12.28 6.11 -8.40
C LEU A 470 13.13 5.58 -9.56
N ARG A 471 14.03 6.42 -10.08
CA ARG A 471 14.92 6.06 -11.18
C ARG A 471 15.83 4.91 -10.80
N GLU A 472 16.45 4.98 -9.62
CA GLU A 472 17.31 3.91 -9.11
C GLU A 472 16.53 2.60 -8.98
N GLN A 473 15.31 2.65 -8.44
CA GLN A 473 14.45 1.46 -8.36
C GLN A 473 14.09 0.87 -9.72
N VAL A 474 13.84 1.70 -10.75
CA VAL A 474 13.63 1.23 -12.13
C VAL A 474 14.88 0.54 -12.65
N ILE A 475 16.05 1.17 -12.49
CA ILE A 475 17.33 0.64 -12.96
C ILE A 475 17.62 -0.71 -12.30
N THR A 476 17.57 -0.77 -10.98
CA THR A 476 17.80 -2.00 -10.21
C THR A 476 16.85 -3.11 -10.64
N HIS A 477 15.55 -2.83 -10.75
CA HIS A 477 14.55 -3.85 -11.08
C HIS A 477 14.79 -4.46 -12.47
N VAL A 478 15.07 -3.62 -13.48
CA VAL A 478 15.27 -4.09 -14.85
C VAL A 478 16.61 -4.79 -15.01
N LEU A 479 17.71 -4.21 -14.50
CA LEU A 479 19.05 -4.78 -14.67
C LEU A 479 19.24 -6.08 -13.90
N GLN A 480 18.68 -6.19 -12.69
CA GLN A 480 18.74 -7.42 -11.88
C GLN A 480 17.65 -8.43 -12.26
N ARG A 481 16.77 -8.10 -13.22
CA ARG A 481 15.64 -8.94 -13.66
C ARG A 481 14.80 -9.43 -12.47
N LEU A 482 14.52 -8.52 -11.53
CA LEU A 482 13.76 -8.86 -10.33
C LEU A 482 12.34 -9.28 -10.73
N PRO A 483 11.79 -10.37 -10.16
CA PRO A 483 10.39 -10.67 -10.32
C PRO A 483 9.54 -9.58 -9.66
N SER A 484 8.37 -9.28 -10.24
CA SER A 484 7.40 -8.42 -9.57
C SER A 484 6.95 -9.07 -8.26
N ASN A 485 6.86 -8.28 -7.19
CA ASN A 485 6.38 -8.80 -5.92
C ASN A 485 4.91 -9.14 -6.00
N ARG A 486 4.53 -10.18 -5.25
CA ARG A 486 3.13 -10.58 -5.13
C ARG A 486 2.31 -9.45 -4.53
N TRP A 487 1.20 -9.13 -5.18
CA TRP A 487 0.24 -8.17 -4.65
C TRP A 487 -0.18 -8.55 -3.21
N HIS A 488 -0.28 -7.56 -2.33
CA HIS A 488 -0.84 -7.71 -0.99
C HIS A 488 -1.82 -6.58 -0.70
N PRO A 489 -2.75 -6.72 0.25
CA PRO A 489 -3.61 -5.60 0.67
C PRO A 489 -2.81 -4.39 1.17
N ASP A 490 -3.39 -3.19 1.11
CA ASP A 490 -2.73 -1.93 1.55
C ASP A 490 -2.62 -1.79 3.07
N SER A 491 -3.36 -2.61 3.81
CA SER A 491 -3.42 -2.59 5.26
C SER A 491 -2.97 -3.94 5.82
N ILE A 492 -2.15 -3.91 6.87
CA ILE A 492 -2.02 -5.04 7.77
C ILE A 492 -3.15 -5.03 8.78
N THR A 493 -3.61 -6.22 9.14
CA THR A 493 -4.36 -6.40 10.38
C THR A 493 -3.34 -6.96 11.37
N ASN A 494 -3.28 -6.53 12.64
CA ASN A 494 -2.30 -7.11 13.59
C ASN A 494 -2.60 -8.60 13.93
N ILE A 495 -3.44 -9.25 13.13
CA ILE A 495 -3.71 -10.69 13.10
C ILE A 495 -2.91 -11.36 11.95
N THR A 496 -2.59 -10.60 10.89
CA THR A 496 -1.73 -11.03 9.77
C THR A 496 -0.23 -10.86 10.03
N ASP A 497 0.17 -10.33 11.20
CA ASP A 497 1.55 -9.97 11.56
C ASP A 497 2.44 -11.16 11.99
N VAL A 498 1.93 -12.40 11.88
CA VAL A 498 2.69 -13.62 12.18
C VAL A 498 3.86 -13.84 11.20
N ARG A 499 3.91 -13.08 10.09
CA ARG A 499 4.98 -13.23 9.09
C ARG A 499 6.30 -12.56 9.48
N GLN A 500 6.36 -11.69 10.49
CA GLN A 500 7.55 -10.86 10.69
C GLN A 500 8.18 -10.88 12.09
N PHE A 501 7.50 -11.44 13.09
CA PHE A 501 8.11 -11.61 14.41
C PHE A 501 7.74 -12.99 14.97
N GLY A 502 8.75 -13.84 15.18
CA GLY A 502 8.65 -15.00 16.06
C GLY A 502 8.52 -14.61 17.54
N ILE A 503 7.79 -13.54 17.83
CA ILE A 503 7.53 -13.03 19.17
C ILE A 503 6.02 -13.13 19.36
N SER A 504 5.61 -14.13 20.12
CA SER A 504 4.24 -14.25 20.62
C SER A 504 3.88 -12.95 21.33
N SER A 505 2.73 -12.38 21.00
CA SER A 505 2.15 -11.22 21.70
C SER A 505 1.57 -11.65 23.06
N ASP A 506 2.37 -12.34 23.87
CA ASP A 506 2.02 -12.90 25.19
C ASP A 506 3.00 -12.47 26.29
N SER A 507 3.73 -11.37 26.10
CA SER A 507 4.73 -10.95 27.09
C SER A 507 4.61 -9.48 27.44
N LEU A 508 3.43 -9.08 27.91
CA LEU A 508 3.24 -7.95 28.82
C LEU A 508 2.13 -8.28 29.83
N GLU A 509 2.23 -9.43 30.48
CA GLU A 509 1.61 -9.64 31.79
C GLU A 509 2.73 -9.80 32.82
N VAL A 510 2.97 -8.72 33.56
CA VAL A 510 3.77 -8.76 34.78
C VAL A 510 2.95 -9.49 35.82
N SER A 511 3.32 -10.73 36.12
CA SER A 511 2.96 -11.39 37.38
C SER A 511 4.19 -12.13 37.89
N GLY A 512 4.76 -11.63 38.99
CA GLY A 512 5.87 -12.25 39.67
C GLY A 512 5.45 -13.49 40.47
N ALA A 513 6.26 -14.55 40.38
CA ALA A 513 6.76 -15.38 41.48
C ALA A 513 7.36 -16.68 40.91
N GLU A 514 8.55 -17.02 41.41
CA GLU A 514 9.49 -18.09 41.01
C GLU A 514 8.93 -19.51 41.24
N THR A 515 9.23 -20.56 40.46
CA THR A 515 10.46 -21.40 40.52
C THR A 515 10.38 -22.60 39.53
N PRO A 516 11.50 -23.29 39.19
CA PRO A 516 11.69 -24.03 37.93
C PRO A 516 11.55 -25.56 38.02
N LYS A 517 11.03 -26.22 36.97
CA LYS A 517 11.21 -27.67 36.72
C LYS A 517 11.41 -28.02 35.23
N THR A 518 12.39 -28.88 35.02
CA THR A 518 13.01 -29.41 33.79
C THR A 518 12.12 -30.38 32.97
N PRO A 519 12.42 -30.63 31.68
CA PRO A 519 11.59 -31.42 30.76
C PRO A 519 12.12 -32.86 30.53
N PRO A 520 11.30 -33.77 29.97
CA PRO A 520 11.78 -34.86 29.12
C PRO A 520 11.11 -34.76 27.72
N SER A 521 11.86 -34.69 26.61
CA SER A 521 12.55 -35.80 25.94
C SER A 521 11.69 -37.06 25.80
N THR A 522 11.24 -37.40 24.59
CA THR A 522 11.73 -38.60 23.86
C THR A 522 11.05 -38.70 22.49
N TYR A 523 11.90 -38.82 21.46
CA TYR A 523 11.61 -39.25 20.10
C TYR A 523 11.09 -40.69 20.06
N SER A 524 10.17 -41.01 19.15
CA SER A 524 10.27 -42.24 18.35
C SER A 524 9.52 -42.12 17.03
N ARG A 525 10.28 -42.46 15.98
CA ARG A 525 10.01 -42.43 14.54
C ARG A 525 9.77 -43.88 14.12
N ILE A 526 8.67 -44.21 13.44
CA ILE A 526 8.63 -45.36 12.53
C ILE A 526 7.90 -45.00 11.24
N HIS A 527 8.57 -45.39 10.15
CA HIS A 527 8.30 -45.20 8.74
C HIS A 527 7.16 -46.07 8.20
N GLN A 528 6.43 -45.48 7.23
CA GLN A 528 6.06 -46.01 5.91
C GLN A 528 5.56 -47.45 5.78
N SER A 529 4.38 -47.61 5.16
CA SER A 529 4.28 -48.44 3.95
C SER A 529 3.19 -47.94 3.01
N ARG A 530 3.49 -48.05 1.72
CA ARG A 530 2.79 -47.56 0.54
C ARG A 530 2.21 -48.78 -0.18
N SER A 531 0.97 -48.72 -0.64
CA SER A 531 0.44 -49.67 -1.63
C SER A 531 -0.47 -48.96 -2.62
N ASN A 532 0.00 -48.88 -3.86
CA ASN A 532 -0.74 -48.43 -5.04
C ASN A 532 -1.72 -49.53 -5.50
N SER A 533 -2.88 -49.15 -6.04
CA SER A 533 -3.31 -49.44 -7.41
C SER A 533 -4.70 -48.84 -7.70
N PRO A 534 -5.01 -48.48 -8.98
CA PRO A 534 -6.16 -47.67 -9.41
C PRO A 534 -7.36 -48.57 -9.80
N PRO A 535 -8.54 -48.02 -10.20
CA PRO A 535 -8.75 -47.69 -11.62
C PRO A 535 -9.77 -46.56 -11.95
N ASP A 536 -9.69 -46.14 -13.22
CA ASP A 536 -10.72 -45.73 -14.18
C ASP A 536 -11.55 -44.43 -14.08
N THR A 537 -11.24 -43.57 -15.06
CA THR A 537 -12.05 -42.67 -15.90
C THR A 537 -13.57 -42.81 -15.85
N ASP A 538 -14.26 -41.66 -15.74
CA ASP A 538 -15.27 -41.29 -16.74
C ASP A 538 -15.46 -39.76 -16.87
N LEU A 539 -15.60 -39.36 -18.14
CA LEU A 539 -16.06 -38.08 -18.69
C LEU A 539 -17.56 -37.91 -18.34
N SER A 540 -18.27 -36.79 -18.36
CA SER A 540 -18.17 -35.40 -18.78
C SER A 540 -19.35 -34.67 -18.09
N ASP A 541 -19.30 -33.35 -17.97
CA ASP A 541 -20.33 -32.45 -18.55
C ASP A 541 -20.21 -31.03 -17.99
N ASN A 542 -19.88 -30.15 -18.91
CA ASN A 542 -19.98 -28.70 -18.81
C ASN A 542 -21.43 -28.31 -18.58
N LEU A 543 -21.67 -27.42 -17.62
CA LEU A 543 -22.80 -26.50 -17.69
C LEU A 543 -22.32 -25.10 -17.34
N ASP A 544 -22.37 -24.27 -18.37
CA ASP A 544 -22.15 -22.84 -18.39
C ASP A 544 -23.03 -22.13 -17.35
N ALA A 545 -22.41 -21.22 -16.61
CA ALA A 545 -23.12 -20.15 -15.92
C ALA A 545 -22.30 -18.87 -16.08
N GLU A 546 -22.56 -18.19 -17.20
CA GLU A 546 -22.24 -16.77 -17.38
C GLU A 546 -22.86 -15.97 -16.23
N THR A 547 -22.04 -15.23 -15.50
CA THR A 547 -22.46 -14.02 -14.78
C THR A 547 -21.27 -13.08 -14.69
N GLU A 548 -21.17 -12.22 -15.71
CA GLU A 548 -20.51 -10.92 -15.66
C GLU A 548 -21.07 -10.12 -14.47
N PHE A 549 -20.20 -9.65 -13.58
CA PHE A 549 -20.35 -8.35 -12.90
C PHE A 549 -19.00 -7.91 -12.33
N ASP A 550 -18.52 -6.80 -12.87
CA ASP A 550 -17.20 -6.21 -12.72
C ASP A 550 -16.80 -5.89 -11.26
N GLU A 551 -15.70 -6.50 -10.81
CA GLU A 551 -14.90 -6.04 -9.68
C GLU A 551 -13.83 -5.05 -10.14
N ASP A 552 -14.22 -3.82 -10.53
CA ASP A 552 -13.24 -2.74 -10.60
C ASP A 552 -13.86 -1.33 -10.54
N SER A 553 -13.74 -0.69 -9.38
CA SER A 553 -13.62 0.76 -9.31
C SER A 553 -12.62 1.11 -8.20
N GLY A 554 -11.39 0.65 -8.39
CA GLY A 554 -10.30 0.93 -7.47
C GLY A 554 -9.05 0.15 -7.78
N SER A 555 -8.62 0.19 -9.04
CA SER A 555 -7.40 -0.39 -9.61
C SER A 555 -7.47 -1.89 -9.93
N GLN A 556 -7.95 -2.23 -11.12
CA GLN A 556 -7.35 -3.26 -11.96
C GLN A 556 -6.74 -2.61 -13.20
N ASN A 557 -5.46 -2.91 -13.39
CA ASN A 557 -4.96 -3.40 -14.65
C ASN A 557 -3.54 -3.92 -14.35
N GLY A 558 -3.42 -5.24 -14.27
CA GLY A 558 -2.16 -5.91 -13.96
C GLY A 558 -2.36 -7.35 -13.51
N GLY A 559 -3.07 -8.15 -14.30
CA GLY A 559 -3.22 -9.59 -14.08
C GLY A 559 -3.57 -10.29 -15.39
N VAL A 560 -2.58 -10.94 -16.01
CA VAL A 560 -2.74 -11.74 -17.23
C VAL A 560 -3.34 -13.11 -16.86
N PRO A 561 -4.29 -13.67 -17.64
CA PRO A 561 -4.72 -15.06 -17.52
C PRO A 561 -3.64 -16.00 -18.08
N LEU A 562 -3.23 -17.01 -17.32
CA LEU A 562 -2.44 -18.13 -17.84
C LEU A 562 -3.40 -19.07 -18.58
N PHE A 563 -3.18 -19.26 -19.87
CA PHE A 563 -3.81 -20.31 -20.66
C PHE A 563 -3.29 -21.67 -20.19
N ASP A 564 -4.22 -22.58 -19.88
CA ASP A 564 -3.95 -24.01 -19.76
C ASP A 564 -3.48 -24.55 -21.12
N SER A 565 -2.33 -25.23 -21.11
CA SER A 565 -1.82 -25.95 -22.29
C SER A 565 -2.31 -27.39 -22.22
N THR A 566 -3.16 -27.79 -23.16
CA THR A 566 -3.19 -29.16 -23.69
C THR A 566 -2.16 -29.31 -24.79
#